data_AF-A0A518FSQ8-F1
#
_entry.id   AF-A0A518FSQ8-F1
#
_cell.length_a   1.000
_cell.length_b   1.000
_cell.length_c   1.000
_cell.angle_alpha   90.00
_cell.angle_beta   90.00
_cell.angle_gamma   90.00
#
_symmetry.space_group_name_H-M   'P 1'
#
loop_
_entity.id
_entity.type
_entity.pdbx_description
1 polymer ?
#
loop_
_entity_poly.entity_id
_entity_poly.type
_entity_poly.pdbx_seq_one_letter_code
_entity_poly.pdbx_strand_id
1 'polypeptide(L)'
;MAASKPTAVHFSLIFFVMLTLIFGVMAYLNQKDLGEANAKLSQAEQTARTSDSTVRKLDEELQALKKLIGNEQEEIGLDNKTPNTVIGATEIDIKNHAGVLAEGTIKNTLLKLSGQLDQTKNQLAQEQADKNKLEAQYLALKGQLDKVVDQHRTAREGAEKDLADTQKVKEEEVSAKDQQIAALQKENEEILIELDQLRETDARKIKDLENKNNTYASLIDTLRSRLTEVQKVSFEKPDGEIRTIDNSTGVVWINLGEADRLPKRMNFSVYRKAHQGIGRGEEDIIGAIEVTKILGPHLSEARIVSDDIYQPISPGDPIYTPLWGVGRPETFAVSGIIDLDGDGKSDMDLLNRIVENANAKIDNIVTENGERIGNGLTVHTKFLVIGESPDVDAAKTDEQRDKMQQVLSKMKEIREEARLKAVRVIGINDFLSYIGYKPQRRLYTPGSGIASPIKAGARQTGVNAVSSGQVSGVYSRGKRLKQQTSSGQTSKVFGGSGK
;
A
#
# COMPACT_ATOMS: atom_id res chain seq x y z
N MET A 1 -108.75 204.25 -27.26
CA MET A 1 -109.78 203.30 -27.74
C MET A 1 -109.10 202.17 -28.50
N ALA A 2 -109.65 200.94 -28.37
CA ALA A 2 -109.68 199.83 -29.35
C ALA A 2 -108.39 199.10 -29.84
N ALA A 3 -108.33 197.80 -29.50
CA ALA A 3 -107.96 196.57 -30.24
C ALA A 3 -106.83 196.49 -31.31
N SER A 4 -105.93 195.47 -31.19
CA SER A 4 -105.40 194.61 -32.30
C SER A 4 -104.65 193.35 -31.75
N LYS A 5 -105.11 192.12 -32.05
CA LYS A 5 -104.64 191.07 -33.01
C LYS A 5 -103.33 190.29 -32.66
N PRO A 6 -103.34 188.93 -32.68
CA PRO A 6 -102.19 188.07 -32.34
C PRO A 6 -101.27 187.84 -33.56
N THR A 7 -99.95 187.84 -33.34
CA THR A 7 -98.93 187.63 -34.39
C THR A 7 -98.27 186.24 -34.31
N ALA A 8 -97.73 185.78 -35.44
CA ALA A 8 -97.20 184.44 -35.73
C ALA A 8 -96.09 183.87 -34.81
N VAL A 9 -95.57 184.67 -33.87
CA VAL A 9 -94.40 184.33 -33.03
C VAL A 9 -94.72 183.32 -31.91
N HIS A 10 -95.98 183.25 -31.44
CA HIS A 10 -96.34 182.36 -30.33
C HIS A 10 -96.47 180.88 -30.74
N PHE A 11 -96.92 180.60 -31.97
CA PHE A 11 -97.04 179.21 -32.47
C PHE A 11 -95.68 178.59 -32.82
N SER A 12 -94.70 179.38 -33.28
CA SER A 12 -93.35 178.88 -33.58
C SER A 12 -92.59 178.47 -32.33
N LEU A 13 -92.81 179.13 -31.20
CA LEU A 13 -92.08 178.87 -29.95
C LEU A 13 -92.46 177.53 -29.32
N ILE A 14 -93.75 177.19 -29.30
CA ILE A 14 -94.23 175.91 -28.75
C ILE A 14 -93.74 174.72 -29.59
N PHE A 15 -93.75 174.85 -30.92
CA PHE A 15 -93.26 173.80 -31.82
C PHE A 15 -91.75 173.55 -31.63
N PHE A 16 -90.97 174.61 -31.48
CA PHE A 16 -89.51 174.50 -31.33
C PHE A 16 -89.11 173.84 -29.99
N VAL A 17 -89.84 174.12 -28.91
CA VAL A 17 -89.56 173.51 -27.59
C VAL A 17 -89.94 172.02 -27.54
N MET A 18 -91.04 171.61 -28.21
CA MET A 18 -91.40 170.20 -28.30
C MET A 18 -90.44 169.40 -29.19
N LEU A 19 -89.97 170.00 -30.29
CA LEU A 19 -89.03 169.36 -31.21
C LEU A 19 -87.67 169.07 -30.53
N THR A 20 -87.14 170.00 -29.74
CA THR A 20 -85.87 169.82 -29.03
C THR A 20 -85.93 168.75 -27.95
N LEU A 21 -87.06 168.59 -27.26
CA LEU A 21 -87.25 167.51 -26.29
C LEU A 21 -87.26 166.11 -26.94
N ILE A 22 -87.96 165.97 -28.09
CA ILE A 22 -88.01 164.69 -28.82
C ILE A 22 -86.62 164.32 -29.35
N PHE A 23 -85.90 165.27 -29.95
CA PHE A 23 -84.53 165.04 -30.41
C PHE A 23 -83.57 164.72 -29.26
N GLY A 24 -83.73 165.36 -28.09
CA GLY A 24 -82.92 165.07 -26.91
C GLY A 24 -83.08 163.64 -26.40
N VAL A 25 -84.31 163.12 -26.34
CA VAL A 25 -84.57 161.73 -25.93
C VAL A 25 -84.06 160.74 -26.98
N MET A 26 -84.26 161.02 -28.27
CA MET A 26 -83.79 160.15 -29.35
C MET A 26 -82.25 160.09 -29.39
N ALA A 27 -81.56 161.21 -29.15
CA ALA A 27 -80.11 161.24 -29.04
C ALA A 27 -79.59 160.47 -27.81
N TYR A 28 -80.25 160.57 -26.66
CA TYR A 28 -79.86 159.83 -25.45
C TYR A 28 -80.08 158.31 -25.59
N LEU A 29 -81.21 157.89 -26.15
CA LEU A 29 -81.47 156.46 -26.40
C LEU A 29 -80.46 155.88 -27.40
N ASN A 30 -80.12 156.62 -28.46
CA ASN A 30 -79.12 156.18 -29.44
C ASN A 30 -77.70 156.14 -28.84
N GLN A 31 -77.34 157.10 -27.98
CA GLN A 31 -76.07 157.10 -27.24
C GLN A 31 -75.97 155.91 -26.27
N LYS A 32 -77.08 155.54 -25.61
CA LYS A 32 -77.13 154.39 -24.70
C LYS A 32 -76.99 153.06 -25.45
N ASP A 33 -77.71 152.90 -26.57
CA ASP A 33 -77.63 151.68 -27.41
C ASP A 33 -76.23 151.53 -28.03
N LEU A 34 -75.61 152.62 -28.50
CA LEU A 34 -74.22 152.61 -28.97
C LEU A 34 -73.22 152.29 -27.84
N GLY A 35 -73.49 152.76 -26.62
CA GLY A 35 -72.69 152.45 -25.43
C GLY A 35 -72.74 150.96 -25.07
N GLU A 36 -73.93 150.34 -25.06
CA GLU A 36 -74.08 148.90 -24.81
C GLU A 36 -73.49 148.04 -25.93
N ALA A 37 -73.61 148.45 -27.20
CA ALA A 37 -73.02 147.74 -28.33
C ALA A 37 -71.48 147.74 -28.28
N ASN A 38 -70.86 148.88 -27.96
CA ASN A 38 -69.40 148.98 -27.83
C ASN A 38 -68.86 148.20 -26.63
N ALA A 39 -69.59 148.16 -25.50
CA ALA A 39 -69.20 147.36 -24.35
C ALA A 39 -69.19 145.85 -24.66
N LYS A 40 -70.20 145.36 -25.38
CA LYS A 40 -70.24 143.95 -25.85
C LYS A 40 -69.12 143.64 -26.84
N LEU A 41 -68.78 144.58 -27.73
CA LEU A 41 -67.70 144.42 -28.69
C LEU A 41 -66.32 144.37 -28.02
N SER A 42 -66.05 145.26 -27.05
CA SER A 42 -64.81 145.24 -26.27
C SER A 42 -64.66 143.97 -25.42
N GLN A 43 -65.76 143.46 -24.84
CA GLN A 43 -65.74 142.21 -24.07
C GLN A 43 -65.49 141.00 -24.98
N ALA A 44 -66.08 140.98 -26.18
CA ALA A 44 -65.86 139.94 -27.19
C ALA A 44 -64.41 139.95 -27.74
N GLU A 45 -63.81 141.12 -27.94
CA GLU A 45 -62.39 141.21 -28.35
C GLU A 45 -61.44 140.72 -27.27
N GLN A 46 -61.73 141.01 -25.99
CA GLN A 46 -60.87 140.59 -24.88
C GLN A 46 -60.94 139.07 -24.65
N THR A 47 -62.12 138.44 -24.79
CA THR A 47 -62.26 136.98 -24.77
C THR A 47 -61.64 136.32 -26.00
N ALA A 48 -61.68 136.95 -27.18
CA ALA A 48 -60.98 136.47 -28.37
C ALA A 48 -59.46 136.47 -28.17
N ARG A 49 -58.88 137.52 -27.58
CA ARG A 49 -57.43 137.59 -27.30
C ARG A 49 -56.96 136.57 -26.27
N THR A 50 -57.74 136.34 -25.21
CA THR A 50 -57.39 135.32 -24.22
C THR A 50 -57.51 133.92 -24.83
N SER A 51 -58.56 133.66 -25.62
CA SER A 51 -58.73 132.42 -26.38
C SER A 51 -57.57 132.16 -27.34
N ASP A 52 -57.15 133.15 -28.13
CA ASP A 52 -56.00 133.04 -29.04
C ASP A 52 -54.69 132.71 -28.29
N SER A 53 -54.48 133.35 -27.13
CA SER A 53 -53.28 133.09 -26.31
C SER A 53 -53.27 131.67 -25.73
N THR A 54 -54.43 131.13 -25.36
CA THR A 54 -54.57 129.74 -24.90
C THR A 54 -54.39 128.74 -26.03
N VAL A 55 -54.90 129.05 -27.23
CA VAL A 55 -54.73 128.20 -28.42
C VAL A 55 -53.26 128.11 -28.82
N ARG A 56 -52.51 129.23 -28.80
CA ARG A 56 -51.06 129.21 -29.08
C ARG A 56 -50.27 128.38 -28.09
N LYS A 57 -50.56 128.49 -26.78
CA LYS A 57 -49.89 127.67 -25.76
C LYS A 57 -50.19 126.18 -25.93
N LEU A 58 -51.44 125.83 -26.20
CA LEU A 58 -51.83 124.45 -26.46
C LEU A 58 -51.15 123.90 -27.71
N ASP A 59 -50.99 124.71 -28.76
CA ASP A 59 -50.25 124.31 -29.97
C ASP A 59 -48.76 124.08 -29.67
N GLU A 60 -48.11 124.97 -28.92
CA GLU A 60 -46.72 124.78 -28.48
C GLU A 60 -46.53 123.51 -27.62
N GLU A 61 -47.40 123.27 -26.65
CA GLU A 61 -47.39 122.06 -25.81
C GLU A 61 -47.64 120.79 -26.64
N LEU A 62 -48.54 120.87 -27.62
CA LEU A 62 -48.86 119.76 -28.51
C LEU A 62 -47.70 119.44 -29.46
N GLN A 63 -47.02 120.45 -30.01
CA GLN A 63 -45.80 120.28 -30.80
C GLN A 63 -44.67 119.65 -29.98
N ALA A 64 -44.52 120.04 -28.70
CA ALA A 64 -43.56 119.42 -27.80
C ALA A 64 -43.88 117.93 -27.56
N LEU A 65 -45.17 117.58 -27.41
CA LEU A 65 -45.61 116.18 -27.26
C LEU A 65 -45.40 115.36 -28.54
N LYS A 66 -45.70 115.91 -29.71
CA LYS A 66 -45.43 115.30 -31.02
C LYS A 66 -43.95 114.90 -31.16
N LYS A 67 -43.06 115.84 -30.83
CA LYS A 67 -41.61 115.64 -30.86
C LYS A 67 -41.14 114.58 -29.86
N LEU A 68 -41.72 114.52 -28.67
CA LEU A 68 -41.38 113.52 -27.65
C LEU A 68 -41.76 112.10 -28.10
N ILE A 69 -42.90 111.95 -28.78
CA ILE A 69 -43.37 110.68 -29.32
C ILE A 69 -42.60 110.29 -30.60
N GLY A 70 -42.01 111.27 -31.28
CA GLY A 70 -41.28 111.08 -32.54
C GLY A 70 -42.18 111.14 -33.79
N ASN A 71 -43.43 111.59 -33.63
CA ASN A 71 -44.45 111.65 -34.67
C ASN A 71 -44.89 113.11 -34.86
N GLU A 72 -44.32 113.78 -35.88
CA GLU A 72 -44.45 115.23 -36.14
C GLU A 72 -45.48 115.60 -37.23
N GLN A 73 -46.44 114.73 -37.50
CA GLN A 73 -47.45 114.97 -38.54
C GLN A 73 -48.30 116.23 -38.22
N GLU A 74 -48.76 116.94 -39.26
CA GLU A 74 -49.54 118.18 -39.10
C GLU A 74 -50.84 117.94 -38.32
N GLU A 75 -51.57 116.87 -38.62
CA GLU A 75 -52.83 116.51 -37.96
C GLU A 75 -52.66 115.56 -36.77
N ILE A 76 -53.39 115.83 -35.68
CA ILE A 76 -53.40 114.98 -34.47
C ILE A 76 -54.19 113.68 -34.73
N GLY A 77 -55.30 113.78 -35.46
CA GLY A 77 -56.15 112.65 -35.85
C GLY A 77 -57.00 112.06 -34.73
N LEU A 78 -57.65 112.91 -33.90
CA LEU A 78 -58.52 112.48 -32.81
C LEU A 78 -59.72 111.66 -33.31
N ASP A 79 -60.35 112.12 -34.41
CA ASP A 79 -61.56 111.52 -34.99
C ASP A 79 -61.27 110.56 -36.15
N ASN A 80 -60.15 110.77 -36.86
CA ASN A 80 -59.74 109.93 -37.99
C ASN A 80 -58.26 109.57 -37.87
N LYS A 81 -58.00 108.33 -37.45
CA LYS A 81 -56.67 107.79 -37.22
C LYS A 81 -56.14 107.19 -38.52
N THR A 82 -55.24 107.90 -39.18
CA THR A 82 -54.59 107.43 -40.42
C THR A 82 -53.07 107.42 -40.24
N PRO A 83 -52.30 106.75 -41.11
CA PRO A 83 -50.83 106.76 -41.02
C PRO A 83 -50.21 108.17 -41.10
N ASN A 84 -50.95 109.14 -41.61
CA ASN A 84 -50.53 110.54 -41.76
C ASN A 84 -50.98 111.41 -40.58
N THR A 85 -51.59 110.85 -39.54
CA THR A 85 -51.90 111.56 -38.29
C THR A 85 -51.05 111.05 -37.15
N VAL A 86 -50.78 111.90 -36.16
CA VAL A 86 -49.87 111.58 -35.04
C VAL A 86 -50.35 110.34 -34.27
N ILE A 87 -51.64 110.25 -33.96
CA ILE A 87 -52.20 109.10 -33.21
C ILE A 87 -52.15 107.83 -34.07
N GLY A 88 -52.49 107.92 -35.36
CA GLY A 88 -52.49 106.75 -36.26
C GLY A 88 -51.07 106.22 -36.55
N ALA A 89 -50.10 107.11 -36.78
CA ALA A 89 -48.69 106.75 -36.92
C ALA A 89 -48.15 106.08 -35.64
N THR A 90 -48.47 106.64 -34.48
CA THR A 90 -48.06 106.08 -33.18
C THR A 90 -48.63 104.68 -32.94
N GLU A 91 -49.91 104.44 -33.29
CA GLU A 91 -50.51 103.09 -33.18
C GLU A 91 -49.83 102.08 -34.12
N ILE A 92 -49.43 102.53 -35.32
CA ILE A 92 -48.70 101.70 -36.29
C ILE A 92 -47.29 101.38 -35.78
N ASP A 93 -46.57 102.35 -35.22
CA ASP A 93 -45.22 102.15 -34.68
C ASP A 93 -45.23 101.18 -33.50
N ILE A 94 -46.21 101.32 -32.59
CA ILE A 94 -46.44 100.37 -31.49
C ILE A 94 -46.62 98.95 -32.06
N LYS A 95 -47.49 98.78 -33.07
CA LYS A 95 -47.78 97.48 -33.64
C LYS A 95 -46.59 96.87 -34.38
N ASN A 96 -45.86 97.68 -35.15
CA ASN A 96 -44.75 97.21 -35.98
C ASN A 96 -43.50 96.86 -35.15
N HIS A 97 -43.22 97.62 -34.09
CA HIS A 97 -41.98 97.45 -33.33
C HIS A 97 -42.15 96.62 -32.06
N ALA A 98 -43.33 96.60 -31.45
CA ALA A 98 -43.59 95.77 -30.27
C ALA A 98 -44.23 94.41 -30.58
N GLY A 99 -44.78 94.22 -31.79
CA GLY A 99 -45.37 92.96 -32.22
C GLY A 99 -46.44 92.45 -31.25
N VAL A 100 -46.23 91.25 -30.69
CA VAL A 100 -47.15 90.60 -29.71
C VAL A 100 -47.20 91.33 -28.36
N LEU A 101 -46.22 92.19 -28.07
CA LEU A 101 -46.12 92.98 -26.84
C LEU A 101 -46.73 94.39 -26.99
N ALA A 102 -47.36 94.69 -28.13
CA ALA A 102 -48.05 95.94 -28.38
C ALA A 102 -49.22 96.14 -27.41
N GLU A 103 -49.30 97.33 -26.79
CA GLU A 103 -50.35 97.72 -25.86
C GLU A 103 -51.03 99.01 -26.30
N GLY A 104 -52.20 99.32 -25.73
CA GLY A 104 -53.00 100.49 -26.11
C GLY A 104 -52.35 101.86 -25.86
N THR A 105 -51.18 101.91 -25.20
CA THR A 105 -50.40 103.14 -25.04
C THR A 105 -48.90 102.85 -25.21
N ILE A 106 -48.13 103.87 -25.62
CA ILE A 106 -46.67 103.78 -25.73
C ILE A 106 -46.05 103.36 -24.39
N LYS A 107 -46.52 103.95 -23.28
CA LYS A 107 -46.01 103.66 -21.93
C LYS A 107 -46.16 102.19 -21.56
N ASN A 108 -47.34 101.60 -21.76
CA ASN A 108 -47.58 100.20 -21.43
C ASN A 108 -46.78 99.26 -22.35
N THR A 109 -46.62 99.63 -23.62
CA THR A 109 -45.81 98.89 -24.59
C THR A 109 -44.34 98.88 -24.17
N LEU A 110 -43.78 100.04 -23.78
CA LEU A 110 -42.41 100.15 -23.27
C LEU A 110 -42.21 99.35 -21.97
N LEU A 111 -43.19 99.36 -21.06
CA LEU A 111 -43.14 98.55 -19.83
C LEU A 111 -43.15 97.05 -20.11
N LYS A 112 -43.94 96.58 -21.08
CA LYS A 112 -43.92 95.16 -21.49
C LYS A 112 -42.61 94.78 -22.18
N LEU A 113 -42.11 95.63 -23.07
CA LEU A 113 -40.83 95.42 -23.74
C LEU A 113 -39.66 95.39 -22.75
N SER A 114 -39.64 96.30 -21.77
CA SER A 114 -38.61 96.28 -20.71
C SER A 114 -38.73 95.02 -19.85
N GLY A 115 -39.95 94.61 -19.48
CA GLY A 115 -40.18 93.38 -18.72
C GLY A 115 -39.73 92.12 -19.46
N GLN A 116 -40.01 92.03 -20.77
CA GLN A 116 -39.52 90.94 -21.61
C GLN A 116 -38.00 90.98 -21.74
N LEU A 117 -37.41 92.17 -21.92
CA LEU A 117 -35.96 92.34 -22.02
C LEU A 117 -35.26 91.88 -20.74
N ASP A 118 -35.78 92.26 -19.57
CA ASP A 118 -35.30 91.80 -18.26
C ASP A 118 -35.46 90.27 -18.12
N GLN A 119 -36.59 89.71 -18.55
CA GLN A 119 -36.79 88.26 -18.55
C GLN A 119 -35.77 87.53 -19.44
N THR A 120 -35.54 87.99 -20.68
CA THR A 120 -34.52 87.40 -21.56
C THR A 120 -33.10 87.59 -21.02
N LYS A 121 -32.81 88.72 -20.37
CA LYS A 121 -31.52 88.97 -19.73
C LYS A 121 -31.28 88.00 -18.57
N ASN A 122 -32.32 87.75 -17.76
CA ASN A 122 -32.27 86.77 -16.69
C ASN A 122 -32.12 85.34 -17.22
N GLN A 123 -32.85 84.98 -18.28
CA GLN A 123 -32.71 83.67 -18.94
C GLN A 123 -31.31 83.48 -19.53
N LEU A 124 -30.75 84.48 -20.21
CA LEU A 124 -29.40 84.41 -20.76
C LEU A 124 -28.34 84.29 -19.66
N ALA A 125 -28.50 85.01 -18.55
CA ALA A 125 -27.63 84.88 -17.40
C ALA A 125 -27.71 83.47 -16.78
N GLN A 126 -28.92 82.90 -16.71
CA GLN A 126 -29.15 81.55 -16.20
C GLN A 126 -28.57 80.46 -17.12
N GLU A 127 -28.80 80.54 -18.43
CA GLU A 127 -28.21 79.64 -19.43
C GLU A 127 -26.68 79.71 -19.43
N GLN A 128 -26.11 80.91 -19.28
CA GLN A 128 -24.66 81.05 -19.17
C GLN A 128 -24.13 80.41 -17.88
N ALA A 129 -24.86 80.52 -16.76
CA ALA A 129 -24.51 79.86 -15.52
C ALA A 129 -24.60 78.33 -15.63
N ASP A 130 -25.64 77.81 -16.28
CA ASP A 130 -25.84 76.37 -16.52
C ASP A 130 -24.80 75.80 -17.48
N LYS A 131 -24.44 76.54 -18.55
CA LYS A 131 -23.34 76.17 -19.44
C LYS A 131 -22.01 76.07 -18.70
N ASN A 132 -21.67 77.09 -17.90
CA ASN A 132 -20.45 77.09 -17.11
C ASN A 132 -20.43 75.91 -16.10
N LYS A 133 -21.59 75.60 -15.51
CA LYS A 133 -21.74 74.46 -14.59
C LYS A 133 -21.57 73.12 -15.31
N LEU A 134 -22.16 72.96 -16.49
CA LEU A 134 -22.04 71.75 -17.30
C LEU A 134 -20.61 71.53 -17.80
N GLU A 135 -19.93 72.60 -18.22
CA GLU A 135 -18.53 72.57 -18.64
C GLU A 135 -17.61 72.17 -17.46
N ALA A 136 -17.86 72.72 -16.26
CA ALA A 136 -17.16 72.30 -15.05
C ALA A 136 -17.42 70.82 -14.71
N GLN A 137 -18.66 70.34 -14.82
CA GLN A 137 -19.01 68.93 -14.62
C GLN A 137 -18.34 68.01 -15.65
N TYR A 138 -18.31 68.41 -16.92
CA TYR A 138 -17.66 67.65 -17.98
C TYR A 138 -16.15 67.54 -17.75
N LEU A 139 -15.48 68.65 -17.40
CA LEU A 139 -14.06 68.64 -17.08
C LEU A 139 -13.76 67.78 -15.84
N ALA A 140 -14.60 67.85 -14.81
CA ALA A 140 -14.46 67.02 -13.62
C ALA A 140 -14.64 65.52 -13.95
N LEU A 141 -15.66 65.18 -14.75
CA LEU A 141 -15.93 63.81 -15.16
C LEU A 141 -14.81 63.26 -16.06
N LYS A 142 -14.31 64.07 -17.00
CA LYS A 142 -13.15 63.71 -17.84
C LYS A 142 -11.92 63.45 -16.98
N GLY A 143 -11.62 64.33 -16.01
CA GLY A 143 -10.50 64.14 -15.09
C GLY A 143 -10.66 62.90 -14.20
N GLN A 144 -11.88 62.51 -13.82
CA GLN A 144 -12.13 61.24 -13.12
C GLN A 144 -11.91 60.04 -14.05
N LEU A 145 -12.39 60.11 -15.29
CA LEU A 145 -12.21 59.05 -16.26
C LEU A 145 -10.73 58.82 -16.58
N ASP A 146 -9.97 59.90 -16.82
CA ASP A 146 -8.53 59.82 -17.07
C ASP A 146 -7.79 59.15 -15.89
N LYS A 147 -8.14 59.52 -14.64
CA LYS A 147 -7.60 58.84 -13.44
C LYS A 147 -7.91 57.35 -13.39
N VAL A 148 -9.15 56.97 -13.70
CA VAL A 148 -9.57 55.56 -13.70
C VAL A 148 -8.84 54.79 -14.81
N VAL A 149 -8.69 55.38 -15.99
CA VAL A 149 -7.95 54.79 -17.11
C VAL A 149 -6.47 54.60 -16.73
N ASP A 150 -5.83 55.60 -16.14
CA ASP A 150 -4.43 55.52 -15.69
C ASP A 150 -4.24 54.48 -14.57
N GLN A 151 -5.19 54.39 -13.63
CA GLN A 151 -5.19 53.35 -12.61
C GLN A 151 -5.32 51.94 -13.21
N HIS A 152 -6.22 51.73 -14.15
CA HIS A 152 -6.37 50.43 -14.81
C HIS A 152 -5.16 50.08 -15.69
N ARG A 153 -4.58 51.07 -16.37
CA ARG A 153 -3.38 50.88 -17.17
C ARG A 153 -2.18 50.47 -16.30
N THR A 154 -1.93 51.19 -15.21
CA THR A 154 -0.83 50.87 -14.29
C THR A 154 -1.04 49.52 -13.60
N ALA A 155 -2.27 49.19 -13.19
CA ALA A 155 -2.62 47.88 -12.64
C ALA A 155 -2.40 46.75 -13.66
N ARG A 156 -2.74 46.98 -14.94
CA ARG A 156 -2.53 46.00 -16.01
C ARG A 156 -1.05 45.79 -16.32
N GLU A 157 -0.27 46.87 -16.45
CA GLU A 157 1.18 46.80 -16.66
C GLU A 157 1.88 46.08 -15.50
N GLY A 158 1.45 46.35 -14.26
CA GLY A 158 1.91 45.62 -13.07
C GLY A 158 1.56 44.13 -13.12
N ALA A 159 0.30 43.79 -13.41
CA ALA A 159 -0.14 42.40 -13.50
C ALA A 159 0.52 41.62 -14.64
N GLU A 160 0.74 42.24 -15.80
CA GLU A 160 1.47 41.62 -16.93
C GLU A 160 2.93 41.34 -16.54
N LYS A 161 3.58 42.26 -15.81
CA LYS A 161 4.94 42.06 -15.30
C LYS A 161 5.01 40.96 -14.24
N ASP A 162 4.11 41.00 -13.25
CA ASP A 162 4.06 40.00 -12.19
C ASP A 162 3.79 38.60 -12.76
N LEU A 163 2.94 38.49 -13.79
CA LEU A 163 2.68 37.24 -14.49
C LEU A 163 3.92 36.74 -15.23
N ALA A 164 4.65 37.61 -15.93
CA ALA A 164 5.88 37.24 -16.62
C ALA A 164 6.99 36.78 -15.64
N ASP A 165 7.17 37.51 -14.54
CA ASP A 165 8.13 37.17 -13.48
C ASP A 165 7.77 35.83 -12.81
N THR A 166 6.48 35.61 -12.53
CA THR A 166 5.98 34.35 -11.96
C THR A 166 6.15 33.17 -12.91
N GLN A 167 5.90 33.36 -14.21
CA GLN A 167 6.12 32.32 -15.23
C GLN A 167 7.58 31.92 -15.31
N LYS A 168 8.49 32.92 -15.32
CA LYS A 168 9.93 32.68 -15.35
C LYS A 168 10.42 31.91 -14.13
N VAL A 169 10.03 32.34 -12.93
CA VAL A 169 10.38 31.62 -11.67
C VAL A 169 9.85 30.19 -11.71
N LYS A 170 8.61 29.99 -12.17
CA LYS A 170 8.01 28.67 -12.27
C LYS A 170 8.72 27.76 -13.28
N GLU A 171 9.12 28.28 -14.43
CA GLU A 171 9.91 27.52 -15.42
C GLU A 171 11.29 27.14 -14.87
N GLU A 172 11.96 28.06 -14.16
CA GLU A 172 13.23 27.79 -13.49
C GLU A 172 13.08 26.71 -12.41
N GLU A 173 12.05 26.78 -11.58
CA GLU A 173 11.75 25.76 -10.55
C GLU A 173 11.40 24.40 -11.15
N VAL A 174 10.58 24.36 -12.21
CA VAL A 174 10.21 23.12 -12.90
C VAL A 174 11.43 22.48 -13.52
N SER A 175 12.27 23.25 -14.23
CA SER A 175 13.52 22.77 -14.81
C SER A 175 14.47 22.22 -13.74
N ALA A 176 14.62 22.90 -12.61
CA ALA A 176 15.44 22.42 -11.49
C ALA A 176 14.90 21.12 -10.88
N LYS A 177 13.58 21.00 -10.71
CA LYS A 177 12.94 19.77 -10.22
C LYS A 177 13.05 18.63 -11.22
N ASP A 178 12.90 18.88 -12.52
CA ASP A 178 13.05 17.86 -13.55
C ASP A 178 14.50 17.32 -13.60
N GLN A 179 15.50 18.20 -13.44
CA GLN A 179 16.89 17.77 -13.30
C GLN A 179 17.12 16.91 -12.04
N GLN A 180 16.52 17.29 -10.91
CA GLN A 180 16.61 16.52 -9.68
C GLN A 180 15.92 15.16 -9.80
N ILE A 181 14.74 15.11 -10.43
CA ILE A 181 14.01 13.86 -10.69
C ILE A 181 14.84 12.95 -11.61
N ALA A 182 15.41 13.47 -12.69
CA ALA A 182 16.26 12.70 -13.59
C ALA A 182 17.51 12.15 -12.87
N ALA A 183 18.14 12.96 -12.01
CA ALA A 183 19.29 12.53 -11.20
C ALA A 183 18.89 11.39 -10.23
N LEU A 184 17.78 11.55 -9.51
CA LEU A 184 17.26 10.54 -8.57
C LEU A 184 16.80 9.26 -9.27
N GLN A 185 16.25 9.35 -10.49
CA GLN A 185 15.91 8.18 -11.28
C GLN A 185 17.17 7.39 -11.67
N LYS A 186 18.20 8.09 -12.13
CA LYS A 186 19.49 7.47 -12.47
C LYS A 186 20.16 6.82 -11.25
N GLU A 187 20.16 7.50 -10.11
CA GLU A 187 20.69 6.96 -8.86
C GLU A 187 19.91 5.71 -8.40
N ASN A 188 18.58 5.72 -8.49
CA ASN A 188 17.77 4.54 -8.20
C ASN A 188 18.06 3.37 -9.15
N GLU A 189 18.22 3.63 -10.45
CA GLU A 189 18.59 2.60 -11.43
C GLU A 189 19.97 1.99 -11.11
N GLU A 190 20.96 2.81 -10.78
CA GLU A 190 22.30 2.36 -10.36
C GLU A 190 22.24 1.52 -9.08
N ILE A 191 21.49 1.97 -8.06
CA ILE A 191 21.30 1.23 -6.80
C ILE A 191 20.59 -0.11 -7.03
N LEU A 192 19.59 -0.17 -7.92
CA LEU A 192 18.90 -1.43 -8.24
C LEU A 192 19.83 -2.43 -8.93
N ILE A 193 20.67 -1.96 -9.86
CA ILE A 193 21.67 -2.80 -10.52
C ILE A 193 22.70 -3.32 -9.50
N GLU A 194 23.20 -2.47 -8.62
CA GLU A 194 24.15 -2.86 -7.57
C GLU A 194 23.53 -3.87 -6.59
N LEU A 195 22.27 -3.65 -6.19
CA LEU A 195 21.52 -4.57 -5.33
C LEU A 195 21.37 -5.96 -5.98
N ASP A 196 21.04 -6.02 -7.26
CA ASP A 196 20.87 -7.28 -7.98
C ASP A 196 22.21 -8.01 -8.15
N GLN A 197 23.30 -7.29 -8.46
CA GLN A 197 24.64 -7.85 -8.50
C GLN A 197 25.07 -8.39 -7.13
N LEU A 198 24.83 -7.64 -6.06
CA LEU A 198 25.16 -8.06 -4.71
C LEU A 198 24.40 -9.33 -4.32
N ARG A 199 23.09 -9.36 -4.59
CA ARG A 199 22.25 -10.55 -4.36
C ARG A 199 22.75 -11.77 -5.12
N GLU A 200 23.13 -11.63 -6.38
CA GLU A 200 23.64 -12.74 -7.16
C GLU A 200 25.00 -13.24 -6.63
N THR A 201 25.90 -12.32 -6.26
CA THR A 201 27.21 -12.70 -5.69
C THR A 201 27.07 -13.40 -4.35
N ASP A 202 26.17 -12.94 -3.48
CA ASP A 202 25.95 -13.54 -2.17
C ASP A 202 25.24 -14.89 -2.29
N ALA A 203 24.26 -15.03 -3.20
CA ALA A 203 23.65 -16.33 -3.49
C ALA A 203 24.69 -17.36 -3.97
N ARG A 204 25.63 -16.96 -4.82
CA ARG A 204 26.74 -17.83 -5.27
C ARG A 204 27.67 -18.21 -4.11
N LYS A 205 28.02 -17.26 -3.24
CA LYS A 205 28.88 -17.53 -2.06
C LYS A 205 28.20 -18.48 -1.08
N ILE A 206 26.91 -18.27 -0.79
CA ILE A 206 26.15 -19.14 0.11
C ILE A 206 26.17 -20.58 -0.42
N LYS A 207 25.85 -20.76 -1.70
CA LYS A 207 25.88 -22.09 -2.33
C LYS A 207 27.27 -22.74 -2.30
N ASP A 208 28.33 -21.97 -2.54
CA ASP A 208 29.71 -22.47 -2.46
C ASP A 208 30.10 -22.88 -1.02
N LEU A 209 29.72 -22.07 -0.03
CA LEU A 209 29.96 -22.37 1.38
C LEU A 209 29.18 -23.60 1.85
N GLU A 210 27.92 -23.75 1.44
CA GLU A 210 27.11 -24.95 1.72
C GLU A 210 27.75 -26.21 1.12
N ASN A 211 28.18 -26.15 -0.14
CA ASN A 211 28.86 -27.27 -0.79
C ASN A 211 30.15 -27.65 -0.07
N LYS A 212 30.96 -26.65 0.32
CA LYS A 212 32.19 -26.87 1.10
C LYS A 212 31.89 -27.50 2.44
N ASN A 213 30.89 -27.00 3.16
CA ASN A 213 30.54 -27.52 4.48
C ASN A 213 30.07 -28.98 4.41
N ASN A 214 29.25 -29.32 3.42
CA ASN A 214 28.82 -30.70 3.16
C ASN A 214 30.02 -31.60 2.81
N THR A 215 30.94 -31.10 2.00
CA THR A 215 32.16 -31.83 1.64
C THR A 215 33.02 -32.07 2.89
N TYR A 216 33.25 -31.06 3.72
CA TYR A 216 34.01 -31.20 4.96
C TYR A 216 33.34 -32.14 5.96
N ALA A 217 32.03 -32.08 6.13
CA ALA A 217 31.29 -33.01 6.97
C ALA A 217 31.49 -34.47 6.51
N SER A 218 31.33 -34.73 5.21
CA SER A 218 31.55 -36.07 4.64
C SER A 218 32.99 -36.57 4.80
N LEU A 219 33.97 -35.66 4.67
CA LEU A 219 35.38 -35.98 4.83
C LEU A 219 35.71 -36.32 6.29
N ILE A 220 35.19 -35.53 7.24
CA ILE A 220 35.37 -35.78 8.68
C ILE A 220 34.77 -37.14 9.06
N ASP A 221 33.57 -37.46 8.58
CA ASP A 221 32.94 -38.77 8.86
C ASP A 221 33.75 -39.93 8.27
N THR A 222 34.28 -39.76 7.05
CA THR A 222 35.15 -40.76 6.40
C THR A 222 36.44 -40.95 7.19
N LEU A 223 37.10 -39.86 7.59
CA LEU A 223 38.34 -39.91 8.36
C LEU A 223 38.13 -40.53 9.74
N ARG A 224 37.03 -40.20 10.42
CA ARG A 224 36.66 -40.83 11.70
C ARG A 224 36.44 -42.32 11.56
N SER A 225 35.69 -42.74 10.53
CA SER A 225 35.41 -44.16 10.29
C SER A 225 36.70 -44.94 10.03
N ARG A 226 37.61 -44.40 9.19
CA ARG A 226 38.94 -44.98 8.96
C ARG A 226 39.80 -45.01 10.22
N LEU A 227 39.77 -43.93 11.03
CA LEU A 227 40.51 -43.87 12.28
C LEU A 227 40.04 -44.96 13.25
N THR A 228 38.73 -45.15 13.38
CA THR A 228 38.15 -46.23 14.20
C THR A 228 38.56 -47.61 13.70
N GLU A 229 38.53 -47.84 12.39
CA GLU A 229 38.92 -49.10 11.76
C GLU A 229 40.41 -49.42 11.96
N VAL A 230 41.29 -48.42 11.92
CA VAL A 230 42.73 -48.60 12.09
C VAL A 230 43.13 -48.73 13.56
N GLN A 231 42.57 -47.91 14.45
CA GLN A 231 43.00 -47.89 15.84
C GLN A 231 42.45 -49.07 16.65
N LYS A 232 41.27 -49.62 16.28
CA LYS A 232 40.56 -50.72 16.98
C LYS A 232 40.75 -50.68 18.51
N VAL A 233 40.59 -49.51 19.11
CA VAL A 233 40.88 -49.33 20.53
C VAL A 233 39.87 -50.13 21.34
N SER A 234 40.37 -51.02 22.20
CA SER A 234 39.54 -51.72 23.17
C SER A 234 40.02 -51.42 24.58
N PHE A 235 39.06 -51.15 25.46
CA PHE A 235 39.27 -50.95 26.89
C PHE A 235 38.83 -52.16 27.71
N GLU A 236 38.49 -53.25 27.03
CA GLU A 236 38.04 -54.50 27.66
C GLU A 236 39.20 -55.18 28.39
N LYS A 237 38.86 -55.81 29.51
CA LYS A 237 39.79 -56.62 30.30
C LYS A 237 39.44 -58.09 30.17
N PRO A 238 40.43 -59.00 30.23
CA PRO A 238 40.16 -60.42 30.30
C PRO A 238 39.27 -60.73 31.51
N ASP A 239 38.29 -61.59 31.31
CA ASP A 239 37.44 -62.09 32.38
C ASP A 239 38.17 -63.17 33.19
N GLY A 240 38.97 -63.99 32.52
CA GLY A 240 39.79 -65.05 33.11
C GLY A 240 40.85 -65.56 32.14
N GLU A 241 41.39 -66.74 32.43
CA GLU A 241 42.38 -67.42 31.62
C GLU A 241 42.20 -68.95 31.63
N ILE A 242 42.71 -69.60 30.57
CA ILE A 242 42.84 -71.05 30.50
C ILE A 242 43.93 -71.51 31.49
N ARG A 243 43.56 -72.36 32.45
CA ARG A 243 44.50 -72.93 33.43
C ARG A 243 45.22 -74.16 32.87
N THR A 244 44.44 -75.10 32.34
CA THR A 244 44.93 -76.37 31.77
C THR A 244 44.02 -76.81 30.64
N ILE A 245 44.57 -77.63 29.74
CA ILE A 245 43.85 -78.11 28.56
C ILE A 245 44.12 -79.59 28.33
N ASP A 246 43.09 -80.30 27.88
CA ASP A 246 43.17 -81.63 27.30
C ASP A 246 42.65 -81.58 25.86
N ASN A 247 43.60 -81.47 24.91
CA ASN A 247 43.30 -81.42 23.48
C ASN A 247 42.68 -82.73 22.95
N SER A 248 42.90 -83.85 23.63
CA SER A 248 42.39 -85.15 23.16
C SER A 248 40.89 -85.31 23.40
N THR A 249 40.38 -84.72 24.48
CA THR A 249 38.97 -84.76 24.86
C THR A 249 38.23 -83.45 24.55
N GLY A 250 38.95 -82.40 24.15
CA GLY A 250 38.38 -81.09 23.83
C GLY A 250 37.87 -80.34 25.06
N VAL A 251 38.52 -80.56 26.22
CA VAL A 251 38.13 -80.00 27.51
C VAL A 251 39.21 -79.05 28.02
N VAL A 252 38.80 -77.90 28.54
CA VAL A 252 39.66 -76.93 29.20
C VAL A 252 39.19 -76.67 30.62
N TRP A 253 40.12 -76.26 31.48
CA TRP A 253 39.80 -75.75 32.80
C TRP A 253 40.17 -74.28 32.87
N ILE A 254 39.25 -73.47 33.38
CA ILE A 254 39.40 -72.01 33.50
C ILE A 254 39.49 -71.59 34.96
N ASN A 255 40.12 -70.45 35.22
CA ASN A 255 40.29 -69.89 36.56
C ASN A 255 39.05 -69.13 37.09
N LEU A 256 37.86 -69.45 36.58
CA LEU A 256 36.58 -68.87 37.00
C LEU A 256 35.68 -69.95 37.61
N GLY A 257 34.93 -69.61 38.66
CA GLY A 257 34.06 -70.56 39.35
C GLY A 257 32.90 -69.94 40.12
N GLU A 258 32.47 -70.64 41.18
CA GLU A 258 31.31 -70.25 41.99
C GLU A 258 31.48 -68.88 42.68
N ALA A 259 32.68 -68.62 43.23
CA ALA A 259 32.95 -67.35 43.92
C ALA A 259 32.94 -66.16 42.96
N ASP A 260 33.23 -66.39 41.68
CA ASP A 260 33.20 -65.39 40.62
C ASP A 260 31.78 -65.15 40.09
N ARG A 261 30.78 -65.94 40.54
CA ARG A 261 29.39 -65.94 40.05
C ARG A 261 29.28 -66.29 38.57
N LEU A 262 30.10 -67.24 38.12
CA LEU A 262 30.04 -67.75 36.76
C LEU A 262 28.77 -68.63 36.57
N PRO A 263 27.89 -68.33 35.60
CA PRO A 263 26.78 -69.22 35.28
C PRO A 263 27.24 -70.42 34.44
N LYS A 264 26.51 -71.53 34.55
CA LYS A 264 26.70 -72.68 33.66
C LYS A 264 26.26 -72.31 32.23
N ARG A 265 26.87 -72.94 31.22
CA ARG A 265 26.59 -72.72 29.79
C ARG A 265 26.93 -71.30 29.30
N MET A 266 27.84 -70.62 30.01
CA MET A 266 28.41 -69.37 29.53
C MET A 266 29.44 -69.66 28.44
N ASN A 267 29.41 -68.88 27.37
CA ASN A 267 30.37 -68.95 26.29
C ASN A 267 31.40 -67.83 26.42
N PHE A 268 32.67 -68.19 26.21
CA PHE A 268 33.78 -67.24 26.13
C PHE A 268 34.54 -67.42 24.83
N SER A 269 35.06 -66.31 24.35
CA SER A 269 36.07 -66.32 23.30
C SER A 269 37.44 -66.37 23.94
N VAL A 270 38.32 -67.17 23.34
CA VAL A 270 39.71 -67.34 23.77
C VAL A 270 40.57 -66.45 22.89
N TYR A 271 41.36 -65.60 23.52
CA TYR A 271 42.23 -64.63 22.87
C TYR A 271 43.68 -65.07 22.97
N ARG A 272 44.50 -64.70 21.99
CA ARG A 272 45.93 -65.01 22.03
C ARG A 272 46.65 -64.18 23.09
N LYS A 273 47.37 -64.83 24.02
CA LYS A 273 48.17 -64.13 25.04
C LYS A 273 49.28 -63.19 24.52
N ALA A 274 49.73 -63.35 23.27
CA ALA A 274 50.79 -62.52 22.70
C ALA A 274 50.32 -61.13 22.24
N HIS A 275 49.01 -60.90 22.18
CA HIS A 275 48.44 -59.61 21.76
C HIS A 275 48.01 -58.77 22.98
N GLN A 276 48.36 -57.48 22.97
CA GLN A 276 47.97 -56.52 24.01
C GLN A 276 46.58 -55.95 23.70
N GLY A 277 45.53 -56.71 24.02
CA GLY A 277 44.14 -56.24 23.95
C GLY A 277 43.15 -57.37 23.68
N ILE A 278 41.94 -57.20 24.19
CA ILE A 278 40.80 -58.12 24.02
C ILE A 278 39.65 -57.36 23.40
N GLY A 279 38.81 -58.02 22.60
CA GLY A 279 37.63 -57.39 22.03
C GLY A 279 37.97 -56.24 21.08
N ARG A 280 39.02 -56.38 20.26
CA ARG A 280 39.42 -55.40 19.22
C ARG A 280 38.90 -55.79 17.83
N GLY A 281 38.88 -57.09 17.56
CA GLY A 281 38.32 -57.70 16.36
C GLY A 281 38.44 -59.24 16.42
N GLU A 282 37.87 -59.92 15.43
CA GLU A 282 37.92 -61.39 15.32
C GLU A 282 39.36 -61.92 15.16
N GLU A 283 40.28 -61.13 14.61
CA GLU A 283 41.67 -61.54 14.36
C GLU A 283 42.48 -61.89 15.62
N ASP A 284 42.05 -61.40 16.80
CA ASP A 284 42.69 -61.69 18.08
C ASP A 284 42.17 -62.98 18.73
N ILE A 285 41.08 -63.55 18.20
CA ILE A 285 40.36 -64.70 18.75
C ILE A 285 40.90 -65.99 18.11
N ILE A 286 41.35 -66.91 18.96
CA ILE A 286 41.94 -68.20 18.57
C ILE A 286 41.00 -69.37 18.83
N GLY A 287 39.87 -69.13 19.51
CA GLY A 287 38.88 -70.16 19.79
C GLY A 287 37.71 -69.67 20.63
N ALA A 288 36.82 -70.60 20.96
CA ALA A 288 35.66 -70.36 21.82
C ALA A 288 35.41 -71.57 22.71
N ILE A 289 34.95 -71.33 23.93
CA ILE A 289 34.71 -72.36 24.95
C ILE A 289 33.34 -72.16 25.61
N GLU A 290 32.69 -73.26 25.99
CA GLU A 290 31.41 -73.25 26.73
C GLU A 290 31.58 -73.90 28.10
N VAL A 291 31.21 -73.20 29.17
CA VAL A 291 31.28 -73.70 30.54
C VAL A 291 30.28 -74.84 30.76
N THR A 292 30.76 -76.03 31.06
CA THR A 292 29.92 -77.22 31.24
C THR A 292 29.68 -77.55 32.71
N LYS A 293 30.71 -77.43 33.56
CA LYS A 293 30.62 -77.71 35.00
C LYS A 293 31.44 -76.70 35.80
N ILE A 294 30.90 -76.30 36.94
CA ILE A 294 31.62 -75.51 37.94
C ILE A 294 32.13 -76.51 38.98
N LEU A 295 33.46 -76.57 39.17
CA LEU A 295 34.12 -77.57 40.00
C LEU A 295 34.54 -77.02 41.38
N GLY A 296 34.61 -75.69 41.53
CA GLY A 296 34.92 -75.05 42.80
C GLY A 296 34.86 -73.52 42.75
N PRO A 297 35.41 -72.83 43.77
CA PRO A 297 35.32 -71.37 43.89
C PRO A 297 35.88 -70.58 42.69
N HIS A 298 37.02 -71.02 42.13
CA HIS A 298 37.72 -70.39 41.00
C HIS A 298 38.17 -71.42 39.97
N LEU A 299 37.35 -72.47 39.76
CA LEU A 299 37.67 -73.55 38.83
C LEU A 299 36.41 -74.08 38.16
N SER A 300 36.40 -74.05 36.83
CA SER A 300 35.34 -74.63 36.01
C SER A 300 35.89 -75.42 34.83
N GLU A 301 35.16 -76.45 34.44
CA GLU A 301 35.38 -77.28 33.25
C GLU A 301 34.55 -76.70 32.10
N ALA A 302 35.20 -76.41 30.98
CA ALA A 302 34.57 -75.93 29.76
C ALA A 302 34.95 -76.83 28.57
N ARG A 303 34.05 -76.92 27.60
CA ARG A 303 34.25 -77.62 26.34
C ARG A 303 34.72 -76.64 25.28
N ILE A 304 35.67 -77.04 24.44
CA ILE A 304 36.08 -76.28 23.26
C ILE A 304 34.94 -76.34 22.23
N VAL A 305 34.37 -75.19 21.90
CA VAL A 305 33.33 -75.01 20.87
C VAL A 305 33.98 -74.86 19.50
N SER A 306 35.10 -74.14 19.45
CA SER A 306 35.92 -74.03 18.25
C SER A 306 37.35 -73.61 18.58
N ASP A 307 38.27 -73.97 17.71
CA ASP A 307 39.70 -73.68 17.81
C ASP A 307 40.29 -73.33 16.44
N ASP A 308 41.35 -72.52 16.44
CA ASP A 308 42.22 -72.31 15.28
C ASP A 308 43.31 -73.39 15.27
N ILE A 309 43.33 -74.21 14.23
CA ILE A 309 44.29 -75.31 14.04
C ILE A 309 45.73 -74.79 13.96
N TYR A 310 45.92 -73.57 13.44
CA TYR A 310 47.25 -72.96 13.33
C TYR A 310 47.68 -72.28 14.63
N GLN A 311 46.75 -72.04 15.56
CA GLN A 311 46.98 -71.34 16.82
C GLN A 311 46.19 -72.02 17.95
N PRO A 312 46.64 -73.21 18.38
CA PRO A 312 45.90 -74.00 19.36
C PRO A 312 45.82 -73.28 20.71
N ILE A 313 44.66 -73.42 21.36
CA ILE A 313 44.41 -72.93 22.72
C ILE A 313 45.47 -73.51 23.66
N SER A 314 46.03 -72.66 24.52
CA SER A 314 47.12 -72.98 25.43
C SER A 314 46.87 -72.43 26.84
N PRO A 315 47.50 -73.00 27.88
CA PRO A 315 47.48 -72.41 29.21
C PRO A 315 47.99 -70.96 29.21
N GLY A 316 47.31 -70.11 29.98
CA GLY A 316 47.52 -68.67 30.08
C GLY A 316 46.88 -67.85 28.95
N ASP A 317 46.13 -68.46 28.03
CA ASP A 317 45.37 -67.71 27.06
C ASP A 317 44.17 -67.03 27.74
N PRO A 318 44.00 -65.70 27.57
CA PRO A 318 42.89 -64.98 28.17
C PRO A 318 41.55 -65.36 27.55
N ILE A 319 40.51 -65.32 28.37
CA ILE A 319 39.12 -65.51 27.94
C ILE A 319 38.30 -64.26 28.21
N TYR A 320 37.34 -63.98 27.33
CA TYR A 320 36.45 -62.84 27.48
C TYR A 320 35.09 -63.08 26.81
N THR A 321 34.04 -62.55 27.44
CA THR A 321 32.71 -62.45 26.85
C THR A 321 32.03 -61.17 27.31
N PRO A 322 31.46 -60.36 26.41
CA PRO A 322 30.78 -59.15 26.83
C PRO A 322 29.49 -59.44 27.60
N LEU A 323 28.89 -60.63 27.46
CA LEU A 323 27.62 -61.01 28.07
C LEU A 323 27.69 -61.19 29.59
N TRP A 324 28.90 -61.33 30.15
CA TRP A 324 29.11 -61.59 31.55
C TRP A 324 29.99 -60.52 32.19
N GLY A 325 29.75 -60.29 33.47
CA GLY A 325 30.54 -59.37 34.29
C GLY A 325 30.26 -59.63 35.76
N VAL A 326 31.26 -59.39 36.61
CA VAL A 326 31.11 -59.63 38.04
C VAL A 326 30.18 -58.58 38.65
N GLY A 327 29.03 -59.03 39.15
CA GLY A 327 28.16 -58.24 40.03
C GLY A 327 26.87 -57.67 39.42
N ARG A 328 26.78 -57.47 38.09
CA ARG A 328 25.54 -57.00 37.43
C ARG A 328 25.31 -57.64 36.06
N PRO A 329 24.06 -57.87 35.64
CA PRO A 329 23.70 -58.16 34.26
C PRO A 329 24.22 -57.09 33.30
N GLU A 330 24.80 -57.52 32.18
CA GLU A 330 25.24 -56.59 31.13
C GLU A 330 24.07 -56.18 30.24
N THR A 331 24.06 -54.91 29.82
CA THR A 331 22.98 -54.36 28.99
C THR A 331 23.49 -53.93 27.62
N PHE A 332 22.73 -54.25 26.58
CA PHE A 332 23.07 -54.00 25.18
C PHE A 332 21.95 -53.28 24.47
N ALA A 333 22.32 -52.52 23.45
CA ALA A 333 21.38 -51.98 22.47
C ALA A 333 21.63 -52.61 21.12
N VAL A 334 20.57 -52.84 20.35
CA VAL A 334 20.67 -53.43 19.01
C VAL A 334 19.95 -52.54 18.00
N SER A 335 20.56 -52.36 16.82
CA SER A 335 19.98 -51.53 15.76
C SER A 335 20.27 -52.11 14.38
N GLY A 336 19.23 -52.26 13.57
CA GLY A 336 19.33 -52.78 12.20
C GLY A 336 18.78 -54.20 12.06
N ILE A 337 18.93 -54.75 10.86
CA ILE A 337 18.47 -56.11 10.54
C ILE A 337 19.51 -57.09 11.07
N ILE A 338 19.08 -58.04 11.90
CA ILE A 338 19.95 -59.05 12.48
C ILE A 338 19.74 -60.34 11.72
N ASP A 339 20.63 -60.68 10.79
CA ASP A 339 20.59 -61.97 10.08
C ASP A 339 21.76 -62.82 10.58
N LEU A 340 21.47 -63.85 11.39
CA LEU A 340 22.50 -64.68 12.01
C LEU A 340 22.87 -65.89 11.15
N ASP A 341 21.94 -66.38 10.32
CA ASP A 341 22.12 -67.59 9.52
C ASP A 341 22.27 -67.34 8.00
N GLY A 342 22.18 -66.08 7.57
CA GLY A 342 22.40 -65.63 6.21
C GLY A 342 21.22 -65.90 5.29
N ASP A 343 20.00 -66.02 5.82
CA ASP A 343 18.80 -66.28 5.03
C ASP A 343 18.05 -65.01 4.58
N GLY A 344 18.54 -63.83 4.97
CA GLY A 344 17.98 -62.53 4.66
C GLY A 344 16.78 -62.13 5.53
N LYS A 345 16.48 -62.87 6.60
CA LYS A 345 15.43 -62.53 7.58
C LYS A 345 16.03 -62.13 8.92
N SER A 346 15.22 -61.42 9.70
CA SER A 346 15.62 -60.99 11.03
C SER A 346 15.51 -62.12 12.06
N ASP A 347 16.65 -62.50 12.63
CA ASP A 347 16.89 -63.40 13.75
C ASP A 347 16.97 -62.67 15.10
N MET A 348 16.36 -61.49 15.24
CA MET A 348 16.38 -60.70 16.48
C MET A 348 15.90 -61.50 17.70
N ASP A 349 14.87 -62.33 17.54
CA ASP A 349 14.36 -63.19 18.62
C ASP A 349 15.39 -64.23 19.08
N LEU A 350 16.19 -64.76 18.15
CA LEU A 350 17.27 -65.68 18.47
C LEU A 350 18.39 -64.97 19.21
N LEU A 351 18.77 -63.76 18.76
CA LEU A 351 19.75 -62.92 19.45
C LEU A 351 19.31 -62.60 20.88
N ASN A 352 18.05 -62.19 21.07
CA ASN A 352 17.47 -61.94 22.40
C ASN A 352 17.60 -63.16 23.31
N ARG A 353 17.26 -64.36 22.82
CA ARG A 353 17.41 -65.60 23.60
C ARG A 353 18.85 -65.91 23.95
N ILE A 354 19.81 -65.66 23.04
CA ILE A 354 21.24 -65.88 23.32
C ILE A 354 21.69 -64.96 24.46
N VAL A 355 21.32 -63.68 24.41
CA VAL A 355 21.68 -62.69 25.43
C VAL A 355 21.00 -63.00 26.77
N GLU A 356 19.71 -63.34 26.76
CA GLU A 356 18.95 -63.69 27.97
C GLU A 356 19.47 -64.96 28.64
N ASN A 357 19.85 -65.99 27.87
CA ASN A 357 20.42 -67.22 28.41
C ASN A 357 21.74 -66.99 29.16
N ALA A 358 22.47 -65.93 28.79
CA ALA A 358 23.69 -65.50 29.48
C ALA A 358 23.42 -64.56 30.67
N ASN A 359 22.15 -64.34 31.03
CA ASN A 359 21.71 -63.40 32.07
C ASN A 359 22.12 -61.94 31.77
N ALA A 360 22.21 -61.58 30.49
CA ALA A 360 22.33 -60.22 29.99
C ALA A 360 20.98 -59.76 29.42
N LYS A 361 20.87 -58.46 29.10
CA LYS A 361 19.61 -57.87 28.61
C LYS A 361 19.85 -56.96 27.40
N ILE A 362 18.94 -57.01 26.44
CA ILE A 362 18.81 -55.97 25.41
C ILE A 362 17.72 -54.99 25.88
N ASP A 363 18.10 -53.72 26.11
CA ASP A 363 17.20 -52.71 26.67
C ASP A 363 16.71 -51.68 25.65
N ASN A 364 17.38 -51.59 24.51
CA ASN A 364 17.05 -50.70 23.41
C ASN A 364 17.16 -51.44 22.08
N ILE A 365 16.09 -51.41 21.28
CA ILE A 365 16.05 -52.04 19.96
C ILE A 365 15.52 -51.04 18.96
N VAL A 366 16.20 -50.88 17.83
CA VAL A 366 15.62 -50.30 16.63
C VAL A 366 15.27 -51.45 15.70
N THR A 367 13.97 -51.69 15.52
CA THR A 367 13.46 -52.82 14.75
C THR A 367 13.65 -52.60 13.25
N GLU A 368 13.49 -53.67 12.47
CA GLU A 368 13.46 -53.65 11.00
C GLU A 368 12.36 -52.74 10.42
N ASN A 369 11.37 -52.36 11.21
CA ASN A 369 10.27 -51.46 10.83
C ASN A 369 10.56 -49.98 11.18
N GLY A 370 11.73 -49.68 11.77
CA GLY A 370 12.09 -48.33 12.17
C GLY A 370 11.44 -47.89 13.49
N GLU A 371 10.86 -48.82 14.24
CA GLU A 371 10.33 -48.56 15.57
C GLU A 371 11.45 -48.65 16.60
N ARG A 372 11.49 -47.69 17.52
CA ARG A 372 12.43 -47.68 18.63
C ARG A 372 11.75 -48.17 19.90
N ILE A 373 12.20 -49.30 20.41
CA ILE A 373 11.73 -49.91 21.65
C ILE A 373 12.79 -49.64 22.73
N GLY A 374 12.39 -49.10 23.88
CA GLY A 374 13.29 -48.79 24.99
C GLY A 374 13.35 -47.29 25.34
N ASN A 375 13.99 -46.96 26.46
CA ASN A 375 14.01 -45.61 27.04
C ASN A 375 15.24 -44.77 26.62
N GLY A 376 16.00 -45.23 25.64
CA GLY A 376 17.24 -44.60 25.21
C GLY A 376 18.49 -45.28 25.75
N LEU A 377 19.63 -45.02 25.11
CA LEU A 377 20.92 -45.56 25.55
C LEU A 377 21.30 -44.97 26.90
N THR A 378 21.92 -45.76 27.78
CA THR A 378 22.37 -45.27 29.09
C THR A 378 23.87 -45.48 29.24
N VAL A 379 24.48 -44.89 30.27
CA VAL A 379 25.89 -45.17 30.63
C VAL A 379 26.12 -46.63 31.06
N HIS A 380 25.04 -47.40 31.26
CA HIS A 380 25.10 -48.82 31.59
C HIS A 380 25.03 -49.71 30.35
N THR A 381 24.66 -49.16 29.19
CA THR A 381 24.69 -49.88 27.92
C THR A 381 26.14 -50.12 27.51
N LYS A 382 26.57 -51.38 27.52
CA LYS A 382 27.95 -51.78 27.22
C LYS A 382 28.28 -51.51 25.76
N PHE A 383 27.48 -52.10 24.85
CA PHE A 383 27.63 -51.92 23.41
C PHE A 383 26.32 -51.56 22.71
N LEU A 384 26.44 -50.77 21.66
CA LEU A 384 25.46 -50.70 20.57
C LEU A 384 25.89 -51.68 19.48
N VAL A 385 25.13 -52.76 19.31
CA VAL A 385 25.34 -53.78 18.28
C VAL A 385 24.58 -53.37 17.03
N ILE A 386 25.30 -53.20 15.93
CA ILE A 386 24.74 -52.78 14.64
C ILE A 386 24.66 -53.98 13.70
N GLY A 387 23.44 -54.29 13.26
CA GLY A 387 23.16 -55.25 12.21
C GLY A 387 23.33 -54.67 10.81
N GLU A 388 22.81 -55.40 9.82
CA GLU A 388 22.81 -54.95 8.43
C GLU A 388 21.91 -53.70 8.27
N SER A 389 22.40 -52.74 7.50
CA SER A 389 21.65 -51.53 7.16
C SER A 389 20.83 -51.79 5.90
N PRO A 390 19.56 -51.35 5.83
CA PRO A 390 18.72 -51.57 4.65
C PRO A 390 19.28 -50.82 3.42
N ASP A 391 19.36 -51.50 2.30
CA ASP A 391 19.70 -50.89 1.01
C ASP A 391 18.45 -50.24 0.39
N VAL A 392 18.39 -48.92 0.45
CA VAL A 392 17.27 -48.10 -0.03
C VAL A 392 17.13 -48.18 -1.56
N ASP A 393 18.21 -48.47 -2.29
CA ASP A 393 18.20 -48.57 -3.75
C ASP A 393 17.66 -49.93 -4.23
N ALA A 394 17.64 -50.94 -3.36
CA ALA A 394 17.06 -52.26 -3.63
C ALA A 394 15.53 -52.31 -3.46
N ALA A 395 14.90 -51.22 -3.02
CA ALA A 395 13.47 -51.15 -2.78
C ALA A 395 12.64 -51.21 -4.09
N LYS A 396 11.56 -51.99 -4.08
CA LYS A 396 10.72 -52.22 -5.26
C LYS A 396 9.52 -51.27 -5.36
N THR A 397 9.13 -50.63 -4.25
CA THR A 397 8.01 -49.70 -4.16
C THR A 397 8.36 -48.46 -3.35
N ASP A 398 7.68 -47.34 -3.58
CA ASP A 398 7.91 -46.08 -2.85
C ASP A 398 7.63 -46.23 -1.35
N GLU A 399 6.60 -46.99 -0.96
CA GLU A 399 6.33 -47.30 0.45
C GLU A 399 7.45 -48.09 1.13
N GLN A 400 8.12 -48.97 0.39
CA GLN A 400 9.30 -49.70 0.91
C GLN A 400 10.49 -48.75 1.07
N ARG A 401 10.68 -47.82 0.14
CA ARG A 401 11.74 -46.79 0.23
C ARG A 401 11.56 -45.92 1.45
N ASP A 402 10.35 -45.43 1.69
CA ASP A 402 10.05 -44.59 2.85
C ASP A 402 10.31 -45.31 4.18
N LYS A 403 9.92 -46.59 4.28
CA LYS A 403 10.21 -47.43 5.46
C LYS A 403 11.71 -47.65 5.64
N MET A 404 12.44 -47.98 4.58
CA MET A 404 13.90 -48.17 4.66
C MET A 404 14.62 -46.87 5.05
N GLN A 405 14.16 -45.72 4.55
CA GLN A 405 14.68 -44.41 4.96
C GLN A 405 14.39 -44.10 6.42
N GLN A 406 13.21 -44.44 6.93
CA GLN A 406 12.86 -44.30 8.34
C GLN A 406 13.74 -45.19 9.24
N VAL A 407 13.95 -46.45 8.85
CA VAL A 407 14.89 -47.34 9.57
C VAL A 407 16.29 -46.72 9.58
N LEU A 408 16.78 -46.26 8.43
CA LEU A 408 18.11 -45.68 8.30
C LEU A 408 18.26 -44.37 9.09
N SER A 409 17.22 -43.54 9.17
CA SER A 409 17.23 -42.34 10.01
C SER A 409 17.28 -42.69 11.50
N LYS A 410 16.50 -43.68 11.95
CA LYS A 410 16.55 -44.17 13.34
C LYS A 410 17.87 -44.85 13.70
N MET A 411 18.46 -45.62 12.79
CA MET A 411 19.81 -46.17 12.95
C MET A 411 20.87 -45.06 13.08
N LYS A 412 20.73 -43.95 12.33
CA LYS A 412 21.60 -42.78 12.49
C LYS A 412 21.39 -42.09 13.85
N GLU A 413 20.14 -41.87 14.25
CA GLU A 413 19.81 -41.24 15.55
C GLU A 413 20.43 -42.01 16.73
N ILE A 414 20.26 -43.34 16.79
CA ILE A 414 20.81 -44.13 17.90
C ILE A 414 22.33 -44.24 17.85
N ARG A 415 22.94 -44.18 16.65
CA ARG A 415 24.40 -44.12 16.48
C ARG A 415 24.97 -42.79 16.98
N GLU A 416 24.31 -41.67 16.67
CA GLU A 416 24.69 -40.36 17.22
C GLU A 416 24.50 -40.31 18.74
N GLU A 417 23.41 -40.88 19.26
CA GLU A 417 23.21 -40.99 20.68
C GLU A 417 24.30 -41.83 21.37
N ALA A 418 24.73 -42.94 20.75
CA ALA A 418 25.84 -43.74 21.25
C ALA A 418 27.14 -42.94 21.28
N ARG A 419 27.41 -42.13 20.24
CA ARG A 419 28.56 -41.22 20.19
C ARG A 419 28.52 -40.19 21.32
N LEU A 420 27.37 -39.54 21.54
CA LEU A 420 27.21 -38.54 22.60
C LEU A 420 27.36 -39.13 24.01
N LYS A 421 26.90 -40.37 24.20
CA LYS A 421 26.96 -41.07 25.50
C LYS A 421 28.21 -41.93 25.66
N ALA A 422 29.15 -41.87 24.72
CA ALA A 422 30.37 -42.67 24.69
C ALA A 422 30.14 -44.21 24.77
N VAL A 423 29.02 -44.69 24.24
CA VAL A 423 28.72 -46.12 24.10
C VAL A 423 29.45 -46.65 22.88
N ARG A 424 30.20 -47.75 23.04
CA ARG A 424 30.97 -48.35 21.96
C ARG A 424 30.04 -49.02 20.95
N VAL A 425 30.25 -48.72 19.68
CA VAL A 425 29.50 -49.28 18.55
C VAL A 425 30.29 -50.43 17.95
N ILE A 426 29.67 -51.60 17.81
CA ILE A 426 30.27 -52.80 17.21
C ILE A 426 29.33 -53.43 16.18
N GLY A 427 29.88 -54.10 15.18
CA GLY A 427 29.07 -54.87 14.23
C GLY A 427 28.51 -56.14 14.88
N ILE A 428 27.42 -56.67 14.32
CA ILE A 428 26.84 -57.95 14.78
C ILE A 428 27.85 -59.08 14.71
N ASN A 429 28.65 -59.18 13.64
CA ASN A 429 29.67 -60.22 13.49
C ASN A 429 30.73 -60.15 14.60
N ASP A 430 31.25 -58.95 14.89
CA ASP A 430 32.21 -58.75 15.99
C ASP A 430 31.59 -59.14 17.34
N PHE A 431 30.33 -58.78 17.57
CA PHE A 431 29.62 -59.15 18.79
C PHE A 431 29.50 -60.67 18.94
N LEU A 432 29.08 -61.37 17.89
CA LEU A 432 28.99 -62.84 17.88
C LEU A 432 30.36 -63.49 18.12
N SER A 433 31.39 -62.96 17.47
CA SER A 433 32.77 -63.37 17.65
C SER A 433 33.21 -63.18 19.11
N TYR A 434 32.89 -62.05 19.76
CA TYR A 434 33.27 -61.81 21.16
C TYR A 434 32.56 -62.72 22.16
N ILE A 435 31.33 -63.14 21.89
CA ILE A 435 30.58 -64.06 22.78
C ILE A 435 30.88 -65.53 22.50
N GLY A 436 31.78 -65.84 21.57
CA GLY A 436 32.14 -67.20 21.19
C GLY A 436 31.00 -67.94 20.51
N TYR A 437 30.06 -67.23 19.89
CA TYR A 437 28.92 -67.81 19.20
C TYR A 437 29.26 -68.05 17.73
N LYS A 438 29.13 -69.31 17.29
CA LYS A 438 29.20 -69.66 15.86
C LYS A 438 27.81 -70.00 15.35
N PRO A 439 27.26 -69.24 14.39
CA PRO A 439 25.96 -69.57 13.82
C PRO A 439 26.02 -70.93 13.13
N GLN A 440 25.12 -71.83 13.53
CA GLN A 440 24.92 -73.11 12.87
C GLN A 440 23.67 -73.01 12.01
N ARG A 441 23.83 -73.07 10.69
CA ARG A 441 22.68 -73.06 9.78
C ARG A 441 21.83 -74.31 10.04
N ARG A 442 20.62 -74.12 10.56
CA ARG A 442 19.77 -75.23 11.03
C ARG A 442 19.14 -76.03 9.89
N LEU A 443 18.97 -75.42 8.71
CA LEU A 443 18.34 -76.03 7.53
C LEU A 443 19.10 -75.65 6.24
N TYR A 444 19.29 -76.62 5.33
CA TYR A 444 19.80 -76.35 3.99
C TYR A 444 18.63 -75.99 3.07
N THR A 445 18.63 -74.78 2.53
CA THR A 445 17.68 -74.36 1.49
C THR A 445 18.30 -74.58 0.10
N PRO A 446 17.74 -75.47 -0.74
CA PRO A 446 18.22 -75.65 -2.11
C PRO A 446 18.11 -74.35 -2.92
N GLY A 447 19.21 -73.91 -3.54
CA GLY A 447 19.25 -72.70 -4.37
C GLY A 447 19.90 -71.46 -3.74
N SER A 448 20.35 -71.53 -2.48
CA SER A 448 20.96 -70.38 -1.77
C SER A 448 22.42 -70.06 -2.15
N GLY A 449 22.99 -70.71 -3.17
CA GLY A 449 24.36 -70.44 -3.64
C GLY A 449 25.50 -70.88 -2.71
N ILE A 450 25.20 -71.40 -1.51
CA ILE A 450 26.21 -71.80 -0.50
C ILE A 450 26.22 -73.32 -0.31
N ALA A 451 27.42 -73.91 -0.24
CA ALA A 451 27.63 -75.36 -0.15
C ALA A 451 27.00 -75.99 1.11
N SER A 452 26.43 -77.19 0.98
CA SER A 452 25.76 -77.91 2.08
C SER A 452 26.78 -78.48 3.08
N PRO A 453 26.57 -78.36 4.40
CA PRO A 453 27.42 -78.99 5.41
C PRO A 453 27.19 -80.50 5.53
N ILE A 454 26.15 -81.04 4.87
CA ILE A 454 25.91 -82.48 4.85
C ILE A 454 26.92 -83.11 3.88
N LYS A 455 27.90 -83.87 4.41
CA LYS A 455 28.67 -84.82 3.61
C LYS A 455 27.65 -85.72 2.93
N ALA A 456 27.48 -85.57 1.62
CA ALA A 456 26.60 -86.43 0.85
C ALA A 456 27.08 -87.87 1.02
N GLY A 457 26.38 -88.64 1.85
CA GLY A 457 26.50 -90.09 1.85
C GLY A 457 26.30 -90.57 0.42
N ALA A 458 27.17 -91.49 -0.02
CA ALA A 458 27.24 -91.98 -1.38
C ALA A 458 25.85 -92.13 -2.01
N ARG A 459 25.59 -91.38 -3.09
CA ARG A 459 24.44 -91.65 -3.94
C ARG A 459 24.60 -93.07 -4.47
N GLN A 460 23.88 -94.03 -3.91
CA GLN A 460 23.63 -95.28 -4.61
C GLN A 460 22.73 -94.94 -5.80
N THR A 461 23.33 -94.89 -6.98
CA THR A 461 22.64 -94.80 -8.26
C THR A 461 21.89 -96.10 -8.50
N GLY A 462 20.56 -96.02 -8.49
CA GLY A 462 19.69 -97.03 -9.06
C GLY A 462 19.00 -97.93 -8.04
N VAL A 463 17.90 -97.45 -7.44
CA VAL A 463 16.76 -98.31 -7.09
C VAL A 463 15.48 -97.52 -7.34
N ASN A 464 14.62 -98.02 -8.22
CA ASN A 464 13.23 -97.59 -8.31
C ASN A 464 12.57 -97.84 -6.96
N ALA A 465 12.32 -96.79 -6.19
CA ALA A 465 11.64 -96.89 -4.91
C ALA A 465 10.16 -97.22 -5.13
N VAL A 466 9.87 -98.51 -5.32
CA VAL A 466 8.53 -99.06 -5.19
C VAL A 466 8.28 -99.22 -3.69
N SER A 467 7.47 -98.35 -3.11
CA SER A 467 6.98 -98.53 -1.75
C SER A 467 6.03 -99.73 -1.72
N SER A 468 6.52 -100.91 -1.33
CA SER A 468 5.66 -102.03 -0.94
C SER A 468 5.15 -101.76 0.47
N GLY A 469 4.17 -100.85 0.59
CA GLY A 469 3.50 -100.55 1.84
C GLY A 469 2.75 -101.76 2.38
N GLN A 470 3.44 -102.67 3.07
CA GLN A 470 2.82 -103.60 3.99
C GLN A 470 2.49 -102.84 5.27
N VAL A 471 1.22 -102.48 5.43
CA VAL A 471 0.70 -101.97 6.70
C VAL A 471 0.55 -103.17 7.64
N SER A 472 1.15 -103.10 8.83
CA SER A 472 1.05 -104.14 9.85
C SER A 472 -0.41 -104.38 10.25
N GLY A 473 -0.79 -105.66 10.42
CA GLY A 473 -2.17 -106.12 10.68
C GLY A 473 -2.75 -105.74 12.05
N VAL A 474 -2.24 -104.68 12.69
CA VAL A 474 -2.60 -104.28 14.06
C VAL A 474 -3.93 -103.50 14.12
N TYR A 475 -4.50 -103.11 12.98
CA TYR A 475 -5.82 -102.47 12.90
C TYR A 475 -6.77 -103.21 11.97
N SER A 476 -7.29 -104.36 12.41
CA SER A 476 -8.56 -104.90 11.88
C SER A 476 -9.45 -105.43 13.01
N ARG A 477 -10.26 -104.56 13.60
CA ARG A 477 -11.47 -104.98 14.34
C ARG A 477 -12.63 -105.02 13.36
N GLY A 478 -12.96 -106.22 12.87
CA GLY A 478 -14.21 -106.47 12.17
C GLY A 478 -14.08 -107.39 10.95
N LYS A 479 -14.53 -108.64 11.09
CA LYS A 479 -14.76 -109.58 9.98
C LYS A 479 -15.88 -109.06 9.08
N ARG A 480 -15.61 -108.12 8.15
CA ARG A 480 -16.41 -107.91 6.90
C ARG A 480 -15.97 -106.78 5.95
N LEU A 481 -14.73 -106.30 5.98
CA LEU A 481 -14.25 -105.34 4.97
C LEU A 481 -13.01 -105.88 4.26
N LYS A 482 -13.10 -106.05 2.93
CA LYS A 482 -11.95 -106.41 2.08
C LYS A 482 -10.96 -105.24 2.08
N GLN A 483 -9.69 -105.58 2.23
CA GLN A 483 -8.55 -104.65 2.17
C GLN A 483 -8.53 -103.95 0.81
N GLN A 484 -8.63 -102.62 0.79
CA GLN A 484 -8.43 -101.84 -0.43
C GLN A 484 -6.94 -101.66 -0.68
N THR A 485 -6.47 -102.14 -1.83
CA THR A 485 -5.14 -101.85 -2.35
C THR A 485 -5.17 -100.48 -3.05
N SER A 486 -4.32 -99.56 -2.62
CA SER A 486 -4.11 -98.28 -3.31
C SER A 486 -3.46 -98.55 -4.68
N SER A 487 -4.01 -97.99 -5.76
CA SER A 487 -3.52 -98.19 -7.13
C SER A 487 -2.23 -97.42 -7.46
N GLY A 488 -1.61 -96.75 -6.48
CA GLY A 488 -0.31 -96.10 -6.66
C GLY A 488 -0.27 -94.98 -7.72
N GLN A 489 -1.40 -94.53 -8.26
CA GLN A 489 -1.47 -93.41 -9.18
C GLN A 489 -1.69 -92.09 -8.43
N THR A 490 -0.69 -91.23 -8.46
CA THR A 490 -0.82 -89.80 -8.09
C THR A 490 -1.74 -89.08 -9.08
N SER A 491 -2.58 -88.18 -8.57
CA SER A 491 -3.53 -87.40 -9.38
C SER A 491 -2.79 -86.49 -10.38
N LYS A 492 -3.33 -86.37 -11.60
CA LYS A 492 -2.80 -85.52 -12.69
C LYS A 492 -2.87 -84.00 -12.42
N VAL A 493 -3.15 -83.57 -11.20
CA VAL A 493 -3.37 -82.16 -10.84
C VAL A 493 -2.04 -81.41 -10.62
N PHE A 494 -0.91 -82.11 -10.51
CA PHE A 494 0.41 -81.50 -10.24
C PHE A 494 1.47 -81.75 -11.33
N GLY A 495 1.04 -81.91 -12.60
CA GLY A 495 1.95 -81.91 -13.75
C GLY A 495 2.22 -80.48 -14.21
N GLY A 496 3.37 -79.91 -13.84
CA GLY A 496 3.78 -78.56 -14.23
C GLY A 496 3.85 -78.37 -15.74
N SER A 497 3.16 -77.34 -16.23
CA SER A 497 3.34 -76.77 -17.57
C SER A 497 4.58 -75.88 -17.55
N GLY A 498 5.70 -76.39 -18.07
CA GLY A 498 6.81 -75.56 -18.48
C GLY A 498 6.53 -74.92 -19.84
N LYS A 499 6.40 -73.59 -19.84
CA LYS A 499 6.78 -72.69 -20.93
C LYS A 499 7.32 -71.42 -20.31
#